data_AF-A0A3Q9VVC1-F1
#
_entry.id   AF-A0A3Q9VVC1-F1
#
_cell.length_a   1.000
_cell.length_b   1.000
_cell.length_c   1.000
_cell.angle_alpha   90.00
_cell.angle_beta   90.00
_cell.angle_gamma   90.00
#
_symmetry.space_group_name_H-M   'P 1'
#
loop_
_entity.id
_entity.type
_entity.pdbx_description
1 polymer ?
#
loop_
_entity_poly.entity_id
_entity_poly.type
_entity_poly.pdbx_seq_one_letter_code
_entity_poly.pdbx_strand_id
1 'polypeptide(L)'
;ERLVGRKASNSLLAFSAQCNFSGYKLPLELIESVQKQGLINTGTQVSGNDLTNEPDLSNFYVLLDAAAFVGTSYLNIGKYKPDFFCVSFYKMF
;
A
#
# COMPACT_ATOMS: atom_id res chain seq x y z
N GLU A 1 -5.50 20.61 10.82
CA GLU A 1 -4.48 21.32 11.62
C GLU A 1 -3.25 20.43 11.73
N ARG A 2 -2.06 20.90 11.33
CA ARG A 2 -0.83 20.10 11.37
C ARG A 2 -0.23 20.29 12.76
N LEU A 3 -0.19 19.23 13.57
CA LEU A 3 0.39 19.25 14.91
C LEU A 3 1.86 19.69 14.82
N VAL A 4 2.12 20.92 15.25
CA VAL A 4 3.44 21.55 15.28
C VAL A 4 4.28 20.86 16.36
N GLY A 5 5.31 20.10 15.97
CA GLY A 5 6.34 19.63 16.90
C GLY A 5 6.87 18.20 16.75
N ARG A 6 6.25 17.32 15.95
CA ARG A 6 6.77 15.96 15.69
C ARG A 6 7.27 15.85 14.24
N LYS A 7 8.46 15.27 14.04
CA LYS A 7 9.10 15.11 12.72
C LYS A 7 8.20 14.25 11.84
N ALA A 8 7.49 14.88 10.89
CA ALA A 8 6.68 14.17 9.91
C ALA A 8 7.60 13.22 9.11
N SER A 9 7.43 11.91 9.30
CA SER A 9 8.04 10.88 8.46
C SER A 9 7.11 10.51 7.33
N ASN A 10 7.67 9.86 6.30
CA ASN A 10 6.90 9.30 5.21
C ASN A 10 7.07 7.79 5.24
N SER A 11 5.97 7.07 5.11
CA SER A 11 5.92 5.61 5.08
C SER A 11 5.33 5.15 3.76
N LEU A 12 5.85 4.03 3.23
CA LEU A 12 5.35 3.42 2.01
C LEU A 12 4.79 2.04 2.36
N LEU A 13 3.49 1.83 2.12
CA LEU A 13 2.90 0.50 2.11
C LEU A 13 2.91 -0.04 0.68
N ALA A 14 3.56 -1.20 0.48
CA ALA A 14 3.55 -1.92 -0.78
C ALA A 14 2.77 -3.23 -0.63
N PHE A 15 1.83 -3.49 -1.54
CA PHE A 15 1.14 -4.78 -1.62
C PHE A 15 0.72 -5.12 -3.05
N SER A 16 0.62 -6.42 -3.34
CA SER A 16 0.16 -6.89 -4.64
C SER A 16 -1.36 -6.85 -4.74
N ALA A 17 -1.91 -6.33 -5.84
CA ALA A 17 -3.34 -6.41 -6.15
C ALA A 17 -3.81 -7.86 -6.35
N GLN A 18 -2.90 -8.71 -6.84
CA GLN A 18 -3.14 -10.15 -7.03
C GLN A 18 -1.87 -10.95 -6.73
N CYS A 19 -2.01 -12.03 -5.96
CA CYS A 19 -0.92 -12.96 -5.70
C CYS A 19 -0.56 -13.73 -6.97
N ASN A 20 0.74 -13.79 -7.31
CA ASN A 20 1.25 -14.51 -8.47
C ASN A 20 1.05 -16.03 -8.38
N PHE A 21 0.98 -16.60 -7.17
CA PHE A 21 0.87 -18.06 -6.97
C PHE A 21 -0.58 -18.53 -6.85
N SER A 22 -1.34 -17.95 -5.92
CA SER A 22 -2.72 -18.41 -5.64
C SER A 22 -3.79 -17.73 -6.50
N GLY A 23 -3.44 -16.64 -7.20
CA GLY A 23 -4.43 -15.80 -7.89
C GLY A 23 -5.35 -15.03 -6.95
N TYR A 24 -5.13 -15.07 -5.63
CA TYR A 24 -5.93 -14.33 -4.67
C TYR A 24 -5.82 -12.83 -4.90
N LYS A 25 -6.95 -12.14 -4.95
CA LYS A 25 -7.06 -10.69 -5.18
C LYS A 25 -7.29 -9.98 -3.87
N LEU A 26 -6.42 -9.01 -3.55
CA LEU A 26 -6.58 -8.19 -2.35
C LEU A 26 -7.65 -7.11 -2.57
N PRO A 27 -8.42 -6.76 -1.53
CA PRO A 27 -9.39 -5.67 -1.60
C PRO A 27 -8.67 -4.33 -1.83
N LEU A 28 -8.99 -3.65 -2.93
CA LEU A 28 -8.33 -2.40 -3.31
C LEU A 28 -8.81 -1.20 -2.46
N GLU A 29 -9.86 -1.38 -1.67
CA GLU A 29 -10.32 -0.41 -0.64
C GLU A 29 -9.23 -0.15 0.42
N LEU A 30 -8.28 -1.08 0.60
CA LEU A 30 -7.12 -0.90 1.48
C LEU A 30 -6.30 0.34 1.14
N ILE A 31 -6.25 0.72 -0.13
CA ILE A 31 -5.50 1.91 -0.59
C ILE A 31 -6.02 3.16 0.12
N GLU A 32 -7.33 3.39 0.04
CA GLU A 32 -7.96 4.56 0.66
C GLU A 32 -7.90 4.50 2.18
N SER A 33 -8.13 3.31 2.77
CA SER A 33 -8.06 3.12 4.22
C SER A 33 -6.67 3.48 4.77
N VAL A 34 -5.61 3.01 4.12
CA VAL A 34 -4.22 3.27 4.56
C VAL A 34 -3.83 4.73 4.36
N GLN A 35 -4.20 5.34 3.23
CA GLN A 35 -3.92 6.76 3.00
C GLN A 35 -4.61 7.67 4.02
N LYS A 36 -5.81 7.30 4.50
CA LYS A 36 -6.58 8.10 5.47
C LYS A 36 -6.22 7.82 6.92
N GLN A 37 -5.96 6.56 7.27
CA GLN A 37 -5.88 6.10 8.66
C GLN A 37 -4.50 5.55 9.04
N GLY A 38 -3.59 5.40 8.07
CA GLY A 38 -2.34 4.68 8.27
C GLY A 38 -2.58 3.18 8.53
N LEU A 39 -1.66 2.55 9.25
CA LEU A 39 -1.79 1.16 9.68
C LEU A 39 -2.49 1.09 11.04
N ILE A 40 -3.65 0.41 11.08
CA ILE A 40 -4.39 0.17 12.34
C ILE A 40 -3.59 -0.78 13.25
N ASN A 41 -3.02 -1.82 12.66
CA ASN A 41 -2.18 -2.80 13.35
C ASN A 41 -0.82 -2.85 12.66
N THR A 42 0.24 -2.61 13.43
CA THR A 42 1.61 -2.89 13.02
C THR A 42 1.81 -4.40 12.99
N GLY A 43 2.06 -4.95 11.80
CA GLY A 43 2.35 -6.38 11.63
C GLY A 43 3.68 -6.78 12.27
N THR A 44 4.13 -8.00 12.00
CA THR A 44 5.42 -8.48 12.49
C THR A 44 6.56 -7.68 11.85
N GLN A 45 7.38 -7.05 12.68
CA GLN A 45 8.61 -6.42 12.22
C GLN A 45 9.61 -7.50 11.77
N VAL A 46 10.08 -7.38 10.53
CA VAL A 46 11.04 -8.34 9.94
C VAL A 46 12.45 -7.76 9.79
N SER A 47 12.60 -6.43 9.87
CA SER A 47 13.88 -5.72 9.72
C SER A 47 13.80 -4.30 10.29
N GLY A 48 14.93 -3.62 10.36
CA GLY A 48 15.04 -2.25 10.86
C GLY A 48 15.24 -2.15 12.37
N ASN A 49 15.21 -0.92 12.89
CA ASN A 49 15.32 -0.64 14.32
C ASN A 49 14.00 -0.96 15.02
N ASP A 50 14.06 -1.41 16.28
CA ASP A 50 12.88 -1.73 17.08
C ASP A 50 11.84 -0.61 17.02
N LEU A 51 10.60 -0.99 16.66
CA LEU A 51 9.47 -0.07 16.68
C LEU A 51 9.18 0.35 18.12
N THR A 52 9.07 1.65 18.34
CA THR A 52 8.56 2.19 19.59
C THR A 52 7.06 1.95 19.68
N ASN A 53 6.52 1.72 20.88
CA ASN A 53 5.06 1.61 21.12
C ASN A 53 4.28 2.94 20.94
N GLU A 54 4.86 3.91 20.24
CA GLU A 54 4.25 5.20 19.96
C GLU A 54 3.33 5.10 18.73
N PRO A 55 2.26 5.90 18.66
CA PRO A 55 1.41 5.98 17.48
C PRO A 55 2.23 6.39 16.24
N ASP A 56 2.06 5.65 15.13
CA ASP A 56 2.65 6.03 13.85
C ASP A 56 1.89 7.22 13.25
N LEU A 57 2.57 8.36 13.16
CA LEU A 57 2.03 9.62 12.61
C LEU A 57 2.64 9.95 11.24
N SER A 58 3.20 8.94 10.56
CA SER A 58 3.78 9.11 9.22
C SER A 58 2.72 9.42 8.17
N ASN A 59 3.13 10.15 7.12
CA ASN A 59 2.31 10.24 5.91
C ASN A 59 2.45 8.93 5.15
N PHE A 60 1.35 8.20 5.00
CA PHE A 60 1.32 6.93 4.29
C PHE A 60 1.09 7.13 2.80
N TYR A 61 1.97 6.54 2.00
CA TYR A 61 1.84 6.39 0.56
C TYR A 61 1.63 4.90 0.23
N VAL A 62 0.92 4.63 -0.86
CA VAL A 62 0.60 3.26 -1.29
C VAL A 62 1.22 2.97 -2.65
N LEU A 63 2.04 1.90 -2.70
CA LEU A 63 2.49 1.26 -3.93
C LEU A 63 1.67 -0.01 -4.18
N LEU A 64 0.84 0.02 -5.22
CA LEU A 64 0.08 -1.14 -5.67
C LEU A 64 0.88 -1.91 -6.73
N ASP A 65 1.33 -3.12 -6.40
CA ASP A 65 1.85 -4.04 -7.41
C ASP A 65 0.68 -4.66 -8.19
N ALA A 66 0.44 -4.14 -9.39
CA ALA A 66 -0.65 -4.58 -10.24
C ALA A 66 -0.21 -5.58 -11.32
N ALA A 67 1.06 -6.04 -11.30
CA ALA A 67 1.67 -6.80 -12.39
C ALA A 67 0.90 -8.08 -12.77
N ALA A 68 0.43 -8.84 -11.78
CA ALA A 68 -0.39 -10.04 -12.01
C ALA A 68 -1.89 -9.73 -12.17
N PHE A 69 -2.34 -8.59 -11.66
CA PHE A 69 -3.75 -8.22 -11.65
C PHE A 69 -4.21 -7.72 -13.03
N VAL A 70 -3.45 -6.81 -13.65
CA VAL A 70 -3.88 -6.17 -14.91
C VAL A 70 -3.95 -7.11 -16.10
N GLY A 71 -3.23 -8.25 -16.07
CA GLY A 71 -3.35 -9.29 -17.09
C GLY A 71 -4.62 -10.14 -16.99
N THR A 72 -5.30 -10.11 -15.83
CA THR A 72 -6.49 -10.95 -15.59
C THR A 72 -7.70 -10.17 -15.07
N SER A 73 -7.59 -8.85 -14.91
CA SER A 73 -8.62 -7.98 -14.33
C SER A 73 -8.42 -6.52 -14.72
N TYR A 74 -9.54 -5.80 -14.78
CA TYR A 74 -9.52 -4.37 -15.07
C TYR A 74 -9.18 -3.55 -13.81
N LEU A 75 -8.08 -2.81 -13.84
CA LEU A 75 -7.72 -1.85 -12.79
C LEU A 75 -8.33 -0.47 -13.09
N ASN A 76 -9.36 -0.08 -12.34
CA ASN A 76 -9.96 1.25 -12.46
C ASN A 76 -9.26 2.26 -11.56
N ILE A 77 -8.28 2.99 -12.11
CA ILE A 77 -7.53 4.04 -11.41
C ILE A 77 -8.35 5.31 -11.10
N GLY A 78 -9.52 5.47 -11.74
CA GLY A 78 -10.46 6.53 -11.39
C GLY A 78 -11.16 6.25 -10.05
N LYS A 79 -11.38 4.97 -9.73
CA LYS A 79 -11.99 4.49 -8.49
C LYS A 79 -10.95 4.29 -7.38
N TYR A 80 -9.88 3.55 -7.66
CA TYR A 80 -8.84 3.22 -6.70
C TYR A 80 -7.57 4.00 -7.02
N LYS A 81 -7.09 4.83 -6.09
CA LYS A 81 -6.05 5.83 -6.34
C LYS A 81 -4.79 5.57 -5.51
N PRO A 82 -3.98 4.55 -5.85
CA PRO A 82 -2.69 4.38 -5.21
C PRO A 82 -1.75 5.52 -5.61
N ASP A 83 -0.81 5.88 -4.73
CA ASP A 83 0.20 6.90 -5.01
C ASP A 83 1.16 6.45 -6.12
N PHE A 84 1.47 5.14 -6.13
CA PHE A 84 2.28 4.49 -7.13
C PHE A 84 1.64 3.16 -7.52
N PHE A 85 1.79 2.74 -8.77
CA PHE A 85 1.47 1.38 -9.17
C PHE A 85 2.43 0.90 -10.25
N CYS A 86 2.69 -0.40 -10.28
CA CYS A 86 3.49 -1.00 -11.35
C CYS A 86 2.64 -1.92 -12.22
N VAL A 87 3.01 -1.99 -13.49
CA VAL A 87 2.44 -2.91 -14.48
C VAL A 87 3.57 -3.65 -15.18
N SER A 88 3.32 -4.90 -15.57
CA SER A 88 4.28 -5.72 -16.32
C SER A 88 3.69 -6.04 -17.68
N PHE A 89 4.12 -5.34 -18.73
CA PHE A 89 3.58 -5.53 -20.08
C PHE A 89 3.75 -6.97 -20.59
N TYR A 90 4.86 -7.65 -20.27
CA TYR A 90 5.08 -9.06 -20.63
C TYR A 90 4.15 -10.05 -19.89
N LYS A 91 3.41 -9.61 -18.87
CA LYS A 91 2.39 -10.40 -18.18
C LYS A 91 0.97 -10.11 -18.70
N MET A 92 0.80 -9.03 -19.47
CA MET A 92 -0.49 -8.62 -20.01
C MET A 92 -0.79 -9.24 -21.38
N PHE A 93 0.26 -9.56 -22.15
CA PHE A 93 0.21 -10.09 -23.51
C PHE A 93 1.06 -11.35 -23.57
#